data_AF-A0A661GT53-F1
#
_entry.id   AF-A0A661GT53-F1
#
_cell.length_a   1.000
_cell.length_b   1.000
_cell.length_c   1.000
_cell.angle_alpha   90.00
_cell.angle_beta   90.00
_cell.angle_gamma   90.00
#
_symmetry.space_group_name_H-M   'P 1'
#
loop_
_entity.id
_entity.type
_entity.pdbx_description
1 polymer ?
#
loop_
_entity_poly.entity_id
_entity_poly.type
_entity_poly.pdbx_seq_one_letter_code
_entity_poly.pdbx_strand_id
1 'polypeptide(L)'
;MKLSFLIFFLLICISLPVLSQEGISQSSVKTNDISNTELSPQLSPLRKAHLELKNAFDSYKKGDIDTTKQHLKIASDWLNKASQNSLSAKVKDESDKLAVEINSFKEKINRNPEQHENSLARYWHQMTSIIKRETDQLIHSYVKLSIAEKTLNHLLDAKMHLFRTKHDLFVSHDKGDAEYELNKVLKYLDEAVAVADPTRQSGIINLSKDIQRLKDQVSKKKDTWKNDSVVVALDSALENLNNAKQYASPAIKLRIESLKADFNVLRDDIEKTNIRNDYEAAMATLNTIIVNL
;
A
#
# COMPACT_ATOMS: atom_id res chain seq x y z
N MET A 1 26.47 6.38 58.33
CA MET A 1 27.36 5.72 57.36
C MET A 1 26.64 5.72 56.01
N LYS A 2 27.27 6.28 54.98
CA LYS A 2 26.69 6.55 53.65
C LYS A 2 26.28 5.24 52.94
N LEU A 3 25.14 5.25 52.25
CA LEU A 3 25.12 4.86 50.84
C LEU A 3 23.87 5.41 50.13
N SER A 4 24.14 6.33 49.21
CA SER A 4 23.22 6.90 48.22
C SER A 4 22.61 5.80 47.36
N PHE A 5 21.28 5.80 47.17
CA PHE A 5 20.66 5.03 46.09
C PHE A 5 20.27 5.94 44.94
N LEU A 6 20.87 5.60 43.81
CA LEU A 6 20.96 6.29 42.54
C LEU A 6 19.57 6.43 41.88
N ILE A 7 19.25 7.65 41.45
CA ILE A 7 18.16 7.93 40.51
C ILE A 7 18.59 7.39 39.15
N PHE A 8 17.95 6.30 38.69
CA PHE A 8 18.14 5.79 37.34
C PHE A 8 17.18 6.51 36.37
N PHE A 9 17.65 7.62 35.83
CA PHE A 9 17.05 8.26 34.65
C PHE A 9 17.45 7.43 33.42
N LEU A 10 16.57 6.56 32.93
CA LEU A 10 16.77 5.89 31.65
C LEU A 10 16.22 6.81 30.54
N LEU A 11 17.06 7.76 30.12
CA LEU A 11 16.88 8.55 28.91
C LEU A 11 17.28 7.65 27.72
N ILE A 12 16.32 7.04 27.04
CA ILE A 12 16.60 6.38 25.75
C ILE A 12 16.54 7.46 24.67
N CYS A 13 17.70 8.04 24.37
CA CYS A 13 17.97 8.73 23.11
C CYS A 13 17.94 7.69 21.99
N ILE A 14 16.86 7.63 21.21
CA ILE A 14 16.90 7.00 19.89
C ILE A 14 17.31 8.11 18.92
N SER A 15 18.60 8.15 18.62
CA SER A 15 19.17 8.88 17.50
C SER A 15 18.59 8.31 16.19
N LEU A 16 17.69 9.06 15.56
CA LEU A 16 17.34 8.86 14.15
C LEU A 16 18.56 9.22 13.29
N PRO A 17 18.88 8.46 12.23
CA PRO A 17 19.88 8.89 11.26
C PRO A 17 19.34 10.11 10.50
N VAL A 18 20.17 11.17 10.50
CA VAL A 18 20.10 12.32 9.61
C VAL A 18 20.14 11.81 8.17
N LEU A 19 19.04 11.94 7.43
CA LEU A 19 19.06 11.89 5.98
C LEU A 19 19.12 13.34 5.48
N SER A 20 20.33 13.73 5.08
CA SER A 20 20.65 15.01 4.44
C SER A 20 19.86 15.14 3.15
N GLN A 21 19.09 16.22 3.05
CA GLN A 21 18.37 16.63 1.84
C GLN A 21 19.27 17.62 1.10
N GLU A 22 19.88 17.17 0.00
CA GLU A 22 20.47 18.07 -1.01
C GLU A 22 19.35 18.87 -1.69
N GLY A 23 19.65 20.14 -1.93
CA GLY A 23 18.66 21.20 -2.06
C GLY A 23 17.92 21.30 -3.38
N ILE A 24 16.82 22.05 -3.31
CA ILE A 24 16.30 22.82 -4.44
C ILE A 24 15.92 24.21 -3.90
N SER A 25 16.48 25.20 -4.57
CA SER A 25 16.38 26.61 -4.28
C SER A 25 14.97 27.18 -4.38
N GLN A 26 14.70 28.07 -3.42
CA GLN A 26 13.83 29.25 -3.43
C GLN A 26 13.06 29.59 -4.72
N SER A 27 11.74 29.69 -4.59
CA SER A 27 10.94 30.71 -5.29
C SER A 27 9.83 31.19 -4.37
N SER A 28 9.83 32.50 -4.15
CA SER A 28 9.02 33.26 -3.19
C SER A 28 7.59 33.48 -3.66
N VAL A 29 6.59 33.18 -2.82
CA VAL A 29 5.28 33.86 -2.89
C VAL A 29 4.70 34.07 -1.49
N LYS A 30 4.74 35.36 -1.10
CA LYS A 30 3.88 36.15 -0.20
C LYS A 30 3.07 35.43 0.90
N THR A 31 3.47 35.77 2.12
CA THR A 31 2.73 35.82 3.39
C THR A 31 1.25 36.20 3.25
N ASN A 32 0.38 35.41 3.88
CA ASN A 32 -0.79 35.90 4.57
C ASN A 32 -0.97 35.10 5.87
N ASP A 33 -1.23 35.83 6.94
CA ASP A 33 -1.46 35.39 8.31
C ASP A 33 -2.36 34.15 8.41
N ILE A 34 -1.81 33.07 8.97
CA ILE A 34 -2.59 32.11 9.74
C ILE A 34 -1.97 32.07 11.12
N SER A 35 -2.60 32.85 11.99
CA SER A 35 -2.49 32.83 13.43
C SER A 35 -2.35 31.40 13.96
N ASN A 36 -1.28 31.23 14.74
CA ASN A 36 -1.07 30.25 15.80
C ASN A 36 -2.30 29.41 16.15
N THR A 37 -2.45 28.26 15.48
CA THR A 37 -3.17 27.14 16.08
C THR A 37 -2.10 26.33 16.80
N GLU A 38 -1.93 26.60 18.09
CA GLU A 38 -1.24 25.69 19.00
C GLU A 38 -1.87 24.30 18.85
N LEU A 39 -1.17 23.41 18.16
CA LEU A 39 -1.42 21.97 18.22
C LEU A 39 -1.05 21.50 19.64
N SER A 40 -1.93 21.79 20.61
CA SER A 40 -1.92 21.07 21.87
C SER A 40 -2.12 19.60 21.54
N PRO A 41 -1.15 18.70 21.82
CA PRO A 41 -1.31 17.30 21.52
C PRO A 41 -2.42 16.79 22.44
N GLN A 42 -3.64 16.64 21.92
CA GLN A 42 -4.71 15.98 22.65
C GLN A 42 -4.19 14.60 23.06
N LEU A 43 -3.90 14.43 24.35
CA LEU A 43 -3.37 13.18 24.89
C LEU A 43 -4.36 12.05 24.56
N SER A 44 -3.85 10.98 23.95
CA SER A 44 -4.66 9.79 23.65
C SER A 44 -5.27 9.21 24.94
N PRO A 45 -6.43 8.51 24.87
CA PRO A 45 -7.05 7.89 26.04
C PRO A 45 -6.07 7.02 26.85
N LEU A 46 -5.22 6.25 26.17
CA LEU A 46 -4.17 5.46 26.82
C LEU A 46 -3.15 6.35 27.55
N ARG A 47 -2.70 7.45 26.95
CA ARG A 47 -1.73 8.34 27.59
C ARG A 47 -2.32 9.04 28.83
N LYS A 48 -3.61 9.37 28.79
CA LYS A 48 -4.35 9.92 29.94
C LYS A 48 -4.50 8.88 31.06
N ALA A 49 -4.96 7.67 30.75
CA ALA A 49 -5.05 6.58 31.72
C ALA A 49 -3.69 6.26 32.37
N HIS A 50 -2.63 6.26 31.57
CA HIS A 50 -1.27 6.14 32.08
C HIS A 50 -1.00 7.26 33.07
N LEU A 51 -1.03 8.54 32.69
CA LEU A 51 -0.78 9.66 33.61
C LEU A 51 -1.53 9.54 34.95
N GLU A 52 -2.82 9.21 34.91
CA GLU A 52 -3.63 9.03 36.11
C GLU A 52 -3.18 7.87 36.99
N LEU A 53 -2.67 6.76 36.43
CA LEU A 53 -2.07 5.68 37.22
C LEU A 53 -0.80 6.13 37.97
N LYS A 54 -0.02 7.07 37.44
CA LYS A 54 1.15 7.63 38.14
C LYS A 54 0.70 8.55 39.23
N ASN A 55 -0.29 9.40 38.96
CA ASN A 55 -0.86 10.24 40.00
C ASN A 55 -1.46 9.39 41.14
N ALA A 56 -2.12 8.27 40.81
CA ALA A 56 -2.62 7.31 41.81
C ALA A 56 -1.48 6.72 42.66
N PHE A 57 -0.38 6.31 42.02
CA PHE A 57 0.82 5.79 42.68
C PHE A 57 1.50 6.83 43.58
N ASP A 58 1.68 8.06 43.07
CA ASP A 58 2.31 9.15 43.79
C ASP A 58 1.48 9.60 45.00
N SER A 59 0.15 9.65 44.88
CA SER A 59 -0.77 9.94 46.01
C SER A 59 -0.78 8.82 47.04
N TYR A 60 -0.68 7.57 46.60
CA TYR A 60 -0.64 6.41 47.50
C TYR A 60 0.63 6.44 48.36
N LYS A 61 1.77 6.79 47.76
CA LYS A 61 3.04 6.98 48.49
C LYS A 61 3.01 8.09 49.53
N LYS A 62 2.14 9.08 49.35
CA LYS A 62 1.91 10.17 50.30
C LYS A 62 0.89 9.81 51.39
N GLY A 63 0.28 8.62 51.32
CA GLY A 63 -0.77 8.16 52.24
C GLY A 63 -2.15 8.73 51.93
N ASP A 64 -2.34 9.42 50.80
CA ASP A 64 -3.62 10.02 50.42
C ASP A 64 -4.47 9.02 49.61
N ILE A 65 -5.19 8.17 50.35
CA ILE A 65 -5.99 7.08 49.78
C ILE A 65 -7.20 7.59 48.98
N ASP A 66 -7.81 8.70 49.38
CA ASP A 66 -8.98 9.25 48.68
C ASP A 66 -8.58 9.81 47.32
N THR A 67 -7.48 10.57 47.25
CA THR A 67 -6.92 11.05 45.99
C THR A 67 -6.45 9.89 45.11
N THR A 68 -5.84 8.85 45.68
CA THR A 68 -5.50 7.62 44.92
C THR A 68 -6.73 6.99 44.27
N LYS A 69 -7.84 6.84 45.00
CA LYS A 69 -9.09 6.28 44.44
C LYS A 69 -9.65 7.13 43.32
N GLN A 70 -9.60 8.45 43.44
CA GLN A 70 -10.05 9.36 42.40
C GLN A 70 -9.25 9.16 41.13
N HIS A 71 -7.91 9.14 41.22
CA HIS A 71 -7.04 8.89 40.07
C HIS A 71 -7.27 7.50 39.46
N LEU A 72 -7.45 6.45 40.27
CA LEU A 72 -7.76 5.10 39.77
C LEU A 72 -9.10 5.05 39.02
N LYS A 73 -10.11 5.76 39.50
CA LYS A 73 -11.41 5.88 38.80
C LYS A 73 -11.21 6.53 37.43
N ILE A 74 -10.52 7.67 37.39
CA ILE A 74 -10.28 8.40 36.14
C ILE A 74 -9.44 7.56 35.17
N ALA A 75 -8.43 6.84 35.66
CA ALA A 75 -7.63 5.92 34.87
C ALA A 75 -8.48 4.81 34.23
N SER A 76 -9.38 4.19 35.02
CA SER A 76 -10.31 3.17 34.53
C SER A 76 -11.28 3.75 33.47
N ASP A 77 -11.83 4.94 33.71
CA ASP A 77 -12.70 5.62 32.75
C ASP A 77 -11.98 5.89 31.41
N TRP A 78 -10.71 6.27 31.44
CA TRP A 78 -9.90 6.46 30.23
C TRP A 78 -9.52 5.15 29.54
N LEU A 79 -9.30 4.06 30.28
CA LEU A 79 -9.07 2.73 29.71
C LEU A 79 -10.30 2.20 28.97
N ASN A 80 -11.50 2.38 29.54
CA ASN A 80 -12.76 2.05 28.86
C ASN A 80 -12.96 2.88 27.58
N LYS A 81 -12.52 4.15 27.59
CA LYS A 81 -12.51 4.96 26.36
C LYS A 81 -11.46 4.47 25.36
N ALA A 82 -10.32 3.98 25.82
CA ALA A 82 -9.28 3.45 24.94
C ALA A 82 -9.75 2.17 24.24
N SER A 83 -10.44 1.28 24.96
CA SER A 83 -10.96 0.05 24.37
C SER A 83 -12.05 0.26 23.33
N GLN A 84 -12.88 1.29 23.49
CA GLN A 84 -13.87 1.67 22.49
C GLN A 84 -13.24 2.23 21.21
N ASN A 85 -12.15 2.98 21.33
CA ASN A 85 -11.60 3.78 20.23
C ASN A 85 -10.37 3.16 19.54
N SER A 86 -9.70 2.18 20.14
CA SER A 86 -8.51 1.56 19.51
C SER A 86 -8.89 0.80 18.24
N LEU A 87 -7.98 0.73 17.26
CA LEU A 87 -8.14 -0.14 16.09
C LEU A 87 -7.60 -1.56 16.34
N SER A 88 -6.84 -1.75 17.43
CA SER A 88 -6.24 -3.02 17.78
C SER A 88 -7.12 -3.82 18.73
N ALA A 89 -7.65 -4.95 18.25
CA ALA A 89 -8.43 -5.86 19.09
C ALA A 89 -7.71 -6.28 20.38
N LYS A 90 -6.37 -6.45 20.32
CA LYS A 90 -5.59 -6.82 21.51
C LYS A 90 -5.49 -5.67 22.51
N VAL A 91 -5.34 -4.43 22.04
CA VAL A 91 -5.32 -3.25 22.91
C VAL A 91 -6.70 -3.01 23.50
N LYS A 92 -7.79 -3.29 22.77
CA LYS A 92 -9.15 -3.28 23.33
C LYS A 92 -9.28 -4.22 24.53
N ASP A 93 -9.01 -5.50 24.29
CA ASP A 93 -9.13 -6.58 25.29
C ASP A 93 -8.28 -6.31 26.54
N GLU A 94 -7.01 -5.94 26.36
CA GLU A 94 -6.12 -5.67 27.50
C GLU A 94 -6.50 -4.37 28.25
N SER A 95 -7.02 -3.36 27.54
CA SER A 95 -7.49 -2.13 28.19
C SER A 95 -8.75 -2.37 29.02
N ASP A 96 -9.71 -3.15 28.50
CA ASP A 96 -10.92 -3.52 29.24
C ASP A 96 -10.59 -4.35 30.48
N LYS A 97 -9.72 -5.36 30.33
CA LYS A 97 -9.25 -6.17 31.46
C LYS A 97 -8.60 -5.32 32.54
N LEU A 98 -7.68 -4.44 32.16
CA LEU A 98 -7.00 -3.56 33.10
C LEU A 98 -7.96 -2.57 33.77
N ALA A 99 -8.95 -2.05 33.04
CA ALA A 99 -9.98 -1.16 33.60
C ALA A 99 -10.79 -1.86 34.71
N VAL A 100 -11.16 -3.12 34.49
CA VAL A 100 -11.87 -3.96 35.46
C VAL A 100 -10.99 -4.28 36.67
N GLU A 101 -9.72 -4.65 36.45
CA GLU A 101 -8.76 -4.92 37.53
C GLU A 101 -8.58 -3.69 38.43
N ILE A 102 -8.37 -2.52 37.85
CA ILE A 102 -8.22 -1.24 38.57
C ILE A 102 -9.48 -0.90 39.35
N ASN A 103 -10.67 -1.06 38.77
CA ASN A 103 -11.93 -0.80 39.47
C ASN A 103 -12.13 -1.73 40.67
N SER A 104 -11.86 -3.03 40.52
CA SER A 104 -11.91 -3.98 41.63
C SER A 104 -10.89 -3.65 42.73
N PHE A 105 -9.69 -3.21 42.35
CA PHE A 105 -8.64 -2.83 43.29
C PHE A 105 -8.98 -1.56 44.08
N LYS A 106 -9.55 -0.55 43.42
CA LYS A 106 -10.01 0.71 44.04
C LYS A 106 -10.95 0.47 45.23
N GLU A 107 -11.83 -0.54 45.15
CA GLU A 107 -12.73 -0.91 46.24
C GLU A 107 -12.02 -1.59 47.44
N LYS A 108 -10.84 -2.17 47.20
CA LYS A 108 -10.09 -2.98 48.19
C LYS A 108 -8.95 -2.21 48.88
N ILE A 109 -8.53 -1.07 48.32
CA ILE A 109 -7.33 -0.34 48.76
C ILE A 109 -7.36 0.12 50.23
N ASN A 110 -8.56 0.26 50.82
CA ASN A 110 -8.73 0.59 52.25
C ASN A 110 -8.35 -0.54 53.21
N ARG A 111 -8.21 -1.78 52.72
CA ARG A 111 -7.89 -2.96 53.53
C ARG A 111 -6.39 -3.21 53.42
N ASN A 112 -5.61 -2.92 54.44
CA ASN A 112 -4.13 -3.07 54.49
C ASN A 112 -3.35 -2.11 53.56
N PRO A 113 -3.31 -0.81 53.86
CA PRO A 113 -2.66 0.22 53.03
C PRO A 113 -1.13 0.09 52.93
N GLU A 114 -0.48 -0.82 53.65
CA GLU A 114 0.96 -1.07 53.54
C GLU A 114 1.32 -2.14 52.47
N GLN A 115 0.33 -2.81 51.88
CA GLN A 115 0.57 -4.00 51.03
C GLN A 115 0.28 -3.80 49.54
N HIS A 116 -0.20 -2.63 49.11
CA HIS A 116 -0.75 -2.47 47.74
C HIS A 116 0.12 -1.67 46.75
N GLU A 117 1.31 -1.22 47.16
CA GLU A 117 2.24 -0.49 46.28
C GLU A 117 2.60 -1.32 45.03
N ASN A 118 2.85 -2.62 45.22
CA ASN A 118 3.20 -3.55 44.14
C ASN A 118 2.08 -3.69 43.10
N SER A 119 0.81 -3.62 43.51
CA SER A 119 -0.33 -3.68 42.60
C SER A 119 -0.42 -2.43 41.72
N LEU A 120 -0.24 -1.25 42.31
CA LEU A 120 -0.20 0.01 41.55
C LEU A 120 0.96 0.06 40.56
N ALA A 121 2.16 -0.38 40.99
CA ALA A 121 3.32 -0.50 40.11
C ALA A 121 3.05 -1.49 38.96
N ARG A 122 2.40 -2.63 39.25
CA ARG A 122 2.00 -3.60 38.24
C ARG A 122 1.02 -3.00 37.22
N TYR A 123 -0.02 -2.28 37.66
CA TYR A 123 -0.96 -1.62 36.75
C TYR A 123 -0.28 -0.60 35.85
N TRP A 124 0.65 0.18 36.40
CA TRP A 124 1.47 1.10 35.64
C TRP A 124 2.30 0.40 34.55
N HIS A 125 2.92 -0.74 34.87
CA HIS A 125 3.68 -1.54 33.91
C HIS A 125 2.80 -2.22 32.84
N GLN A 126 1.64 -2.74 33.22
CA GLN A 126 0.65 -3.28 32.27
C GLN A 126 0.22 -2.17 31.30
N MET A 127 -0.06 -0.97 31.82
CA MET A 127 -0.44 0.17 31.00
C MET A 127 0.66 0.60 30.03
N THR A 128 1.91 0.65 30.50
CA THR A 128 3.08 0.91 29.66
C THR A 128 3.17 -0.09 28.51
N SER A 129 2.91 -1.38 28.79
CA SER A 129 2.95 -2.45 27.80
C SER A 129 1.85 -2.30 26.76
N ILE A 130 0.63 -1.93 27.15
CA ILE A 130 -0.48 -1.64 26.24
C ILE A 130 -0.13 -0.48 25.31
N ILE A 131 0.43 0.62 25.84
CA ILE A 131 0.88 1.77 25.05
C ILE A 131 1.93 1.37 24.03
N LYS A 132 2.94 0.59 24.44
CA LYS A 132 3.99 0.11 23.53
C LYS A 132 3.39 -0.72 22.41
N ARG A 133 2.48 -1.65 22.74
CA ARG A 133 1.81 -2.49 21.75
C ARG A 133 1.01 -1.68 20.73
N GLU A 134 0.24 -0.68 21.18
CA GLU A 134 -0.51 0.20 20.27
C GLU A 134 0.45 1.00 19.39
N THR A 135 1.55 1.50 19.95
CA THR A 135 2.57 2.25 19.20
C THR A 135 3.19 1.39 18.11
N ASP A 136 3.58 0.15 18.41
CA ASP A 136 4.14 -0.79 17.43
C ASP A 136 3.13 -1.08 16.30
N GLN A 137 1.84 -1.21 16.64
CA GLN A 137 0.79 -1.41 15.65
C GLN A 137 0.57 -0.18 14.76
N LEU A 138 0.61 1.02 15.32
CA LEU A 138 0.56 2.27 14.56
C LEU A 138 1.75 2.40 13.61
N ILE A 139 2.97 2.14 14.09
CA ILE A 139 4.19 2.16 13.27
C ILE A 139 4.04 1.17 12.11
N HIS A 140 3.65 -0.06 12.39
CA HIS A 140 3.46 -1.08 11.36
C HIS A 140 2.38 -0.70 10.36
N SER A 141 1.27 -0.09 10.80
CA SER A 141 0.18 0.34 9.93
C SER A 141 0.62 1.50 9.03
N TYR A 142 1.41 2.44 9.56
CA TYR A 142 2.01 3.52 8.79
C TYR A 142 2.99 3.00 7.74
N VAL A 143 3.86 2.04 8.10
CA VAL A 143 4.78 1.41 7.15
C VAL A 143 4.01 0.73 6.02
N LYS A 144 2.95 -0.02 6.33
CA LYS A 144 2.07 -0.63 5.32
C LYS A 144 1.43 0.39 4.39
N LEU A 145 0.89 1.47 4.96
CA LEU A 145 0.28 2.55 4.19
C LEU A 145 1.31 3.22 3.25
N SER A 146 2.50 3.51 3.77
CA SER A 146 3.57 4.12 2.97
C SER A 146 4.02 3.22 1.81
N ILE A 147 4.10 1.90 2.02
CA ILE A 147 4.38 0.92 0.96
C ILE A 147 3.26 0.90 -0.09
N ALA A 148 1.99 0.88 0.35
CA ALA A 148 0.85 0.88 -0.55
C ALA A 148 0.80 2.16 -1.39
N GLU A 149 1.07 3.32 -0.80
CA GLU A 149 1.14 4.61 -1.50
C GLU A 149 2.23 4.64 -2.57
N LYS A 150 3.46 4.18 -2.22
CA LYS A 150 4.56 4.09 -3.19
C LYS A 150 4.21 3.16 -4.35
N THR A 151 3.62 2.01 -4.05
CA THR A 151 3.16 1.06 -5.07
C THR A 151 2.11 1.69 -5.97
N LEU A 152 1.12 2.36 -5.38
CA LEU A 152 0.05 3.04 -6.11
C LEU A 152 0.60 4.08 -7.10
N ASN A 153 1.57 4.90 -6.68
CA ASN A 153 2.14 5.93 -7.55
C ASN A 153 2.74 5.33 -8.83
N HIS A 154 3.55 4.28 -8.71
CA HIS A 154 4.10 3.59 -9.89
C HIS A 154 3.01 2.96 -10.77
N LEU A 155 1.95 2.40 -10.18
CA LEU A 155 0.83 1.85 -10.95
C LEU A 155 0.01 2.93 -11.69
N LEU A 156 -0.11 4.13 -11.10
CA LEU A 156 -0.75 5.28 -11.76
C LEU A 156 0.10 5.80 -12.93
N ASP A 157 1.42 5.83 -12.78
CA ASP A 157 2.34 6.16 -13.87
C ASP A 157 2.23 5.13 -15.01
N ALA A 158 2.23 3.83 -14.69
CA ALA A 158 1.98 2.77 -15.67
C ALA A 158 0.62 2.95 -16.38
N LYS A 159 -0.43 3.31 -15.64
CA LYS A 159 -1.77 3.58 -16.20
C LYS A 159 -1.77 4.76 -17.16
N MET A 160 -1.08 5.84 -16.82
CA MET A 160 -0.92 7.00 -17.71
C MET A 160 -0.28 6.59 -19.04
N HIS A 161 0.80 5.80 -19.00
CA HIS A 161 1.46 5.31 -20.20
C HIS A 161 0.56 4.37 -21.01
N LEU A 162 -0.24 3.51 -20.38
CA LEU A 162 -1.25 2.71 -21.10
C LEU A 162 -2.32 3.57 -21.78
N PHE A 163 -2.71 4.71 -21.22
CA PHE A 163 -3.63 5.61 -21.92
C PHE A 163 -3.01 6.21 -23.17
N ARG A 164 -1.72 6.55 -23.13
CA ARG A 164 -0.97 7.03 -24.31
C ARG A 164 -0.85 5.93 -25.36
N THR A 165 -0.47 4.71 -24.97
CA THR A 165 -0.46 3.54 -25.86
C THR A 165 -1.80 3.34 -26.58
N LYS A 166 -2.93 3.54 -25.90
CA LYS A 166 -4.27 3.43 -26.53
C LYS A 166 -4.43 4.43 -27.68
N HIS A 167 -4.06 5.68 -27.43
CA HIS A 167 -4.11 6.73 -28.42
C HIS A 167 -3.20 6.37 -29.59
N ASP A 168 -1.99 5.91 -29.30
CA ASP A 168 -1.00 5.63 -30.34
C ASP A 168 -1.39 4.44 -31.22
N LEU A 169 -1.92 3.37 -30.62
CA LEU A 169 -2.39 2.20 -31.36
C LEU A 169 -3.66 2.46 -32.19
N PHE A 170 -4.64 3.13 -31.60
CA PHE A 170 -6.01 3.13 -32.13
C PHE A 170 -6.47 4.47 -32.71
N VAL A 171 -5.72 5.55 -32.49
CA VAL A 171 -6.04 6.89 -33.00
C VAL A 171 -4.99 7.38 -33.98
N SER A 172 -3.71 7.49 -33.56
CA SER A 172 -2.64 7.95 -34.47
C SER A 172 -2.06 6.83 -35.34
N HIS A 173 -2.31 5.57 -34.98
CA HIS A 173 -1.76 4.38 -35.63
C HIS A 173 -0.22 4.35 -35.66
N ASP A 174 0.43 4.98 -34.67
CA ASP A 174 1.87 4.97 -34.49
C ASP A 174 2.31 3.82 -33.59
N LYS A 175 2.86 2.78 -34.22
CA LYS A 175 3.35 1.59 -33.50
C LYS A 175 4.67 1.82 -32.77
N GLY A 176 5.49 2.77 -33.24
CA GLY A 176 6.78 3.08 -32.62
C GLY A 176 6.57 3.79 -31.29
N ASP A 177 5.69 4.79 -31.29
CA ASP A 177 5.32 5.51 -30.07
C ASP A 177 4.55 4.59 -29.10
N ALA A 178 3.64 3.75 -29.61
CA ALA A 178 2.97 2.76 -28.78
C ALA A 178 3.95 1.78 -28.11
N GLU A 179 4.96 1.28 -28.83
CA GLU A 179 6.01 0.42 -28.28
C GLU A 179 6.85 1.16 -27.23
N TYR A 180 7.20 2.43 -27.49
CA TYR A 180 7.92 3.27 -26.53
C TYR A 180 7.14 3.41 -25.22
N GLU A 181 5.85 3.72 -25.31
CA GLU A 181 4.96 3.86 -24.15
C GLU A 181 4.81 2.52 -23.41
N LEU A 182 4.68 1.39 -24.12
CA LEU A 182 4.64 0.06 -23.49
C LEU A 182 5.94 -0.29 -22.75
N ASN A 183 7.10 0.16 -23.21
CA ASN A 183 8.35 0.01 -22.47
C ASN A 183 8.35 0.83 -21.16
N LYS A 184 7.72 2.01 -21.16
CA LYS A 184 7.52 2.79 -19.92
C LYS A 184 6.58 2.08 -18.96
N VAL A 185 5.49 1.50 -19.45
CA VAL A 185 4.57 0.68 -18.63
C VAL A 185 5.36 -0.41 -17.91
N LEU A 186 6.15 -1.21 -18.66
CA LEU A 186 6.97 -2.27 -18.06
C LEU A 186 7.93 -1.74 -16.99
N LYS A 187 8.62 -0.63 -17.26
CA LYS A 187 9.51 0.00 -16.29
C LYS A 187 8.79 0.35 -14.98
N TYR A 188 7.61 0.99 -15.06
CA TYR A 188 6.85 1.36 -13.87
C TYR A 188 6.24 0.16 -13.15
N LEU A 189 5.89 -0.90 -13.87
CA LEU A 189 5.48 -2.16 -13.24
C LEU A 189 6.65 -2.81 -12.48
N ASP A 190 7.86 -2.78 -13.01
CA ASP A 190 9.06 -3.28 -12.30
C ASP A 190 9.36 -2.44 -11.04
N GLU A 191 9.26 -1.10 -11.14
CA GLU A 191 9.37 -0.19 -10.00
C GLU A 191 8.28 -0.48 -8.94
N ALA A 192 7.04 -0.76 -9.36
CA ALA A 192 5.95 -1.15 -8.47
C ALA A 192 6.23 -2.50 -7.76
N VAL A 193 6.73 -3.52 -8.48
CA VAL A 193 7.09 -4.82 -7.90
C VAL A 193 8.17 -4.67 -6.83
N ALA A 194 9.17 -3.82 -7.07
CA ALA A 194 10.30 -3.63 -6.17
C ALA A 194 9.90 -3.10 -4.79
N VAL A 195 8.79 -2.36 -4.70
CA VAL A 195 8.31 -1.77 -3.45
C VAL A 195 7.05 -2.45 -2.89
N ALA A 196 6.31 -3.18 -3.71
CA ALA A 196 5.05 -3.81 -3.32
C ALA A 196 5.23 -4.85 -2.20
N ASP A 197 4.19 -4.98 -1.37
CA ASP A 197 4.09 -6.09 -0.42
C ASP A 197 4.07 -7.45 -1.17
N PRO A 198 4.68 -8.52 -0.62
CA PRO A 198 4.77 -9.83 -1.29
C PRO A 198 3.42 -10.39 -1.78
N THR A 199 2.33 -10.07 -1.08
CA THR A 199 0.98 -10.51 -1.47
C THR A 199 0.49 -9.90 -2.78
N ARG A 200 1.09 -8.78 -3.24
CA ARG A 200 0.70 -8.03 -4.44
C ARG A 200 1.64 -8.25 -5.62
N GLN A 201 2.89 -8.63 -5.36
CA GLN A 201 3.91 -8.78 -6.40
C GLN A 201 3.50 -9.72 -7.53
N SER A 202 2.88 -10.85 -7.21
CA SER A 202 2.48 -11.85 -8.21
C SER A 202 1.49 -11.29 -9.24
N GLY A 203 0.53 -10.47 -8.80
CA GLY A 203 -0.44 -9.81 -9.69
C GLY A 203 0.23 -8.83 -10.64
N ILE A 204 1.16 -8.01 -10.12
CA ILE A 204 1.90 -7.03 -10.92
C ILE A 204 2.83 -7.74 -11.93
N ILE A 205 3.52 -8.80 -11.51
CA ILE A 205 4.39 -9.60 -12.39
C ILE A 205 3.60 -10.25 -13.53
N ASN A 206 2.40 -10.75 -13.25
CA ASN A 206 1.54 -11.32 -14.29
C ASN A 206 1.09 -10.24 -15.28
N LEU A 207 0.71 -9.05 -14.80
CA LEU A 207 0.43 -7.92 -15.67
C LEU A 207 1.65 -7.55 -16.54
N SER A 208 2.87 -7.54 -15.99
CA SER A 208 4.08 -7.28 -16.79
C SER A 208 4.24 -8.29 -17.94
N LYS A 209 3.91 -9.57 -17.72
CA LYS A 209 3.94 -10.59 -18.79
C LYS A 209 2.89 -10.32 -19.87
N ASP A 210 1.69 -9.90 -19.48
CA ASP A 210 0.63 -9.54 -20.43
C ASP A 210 1.01 -8.30 -21.25
N ILE A 211 1.60 -7.28 -20.60
CA ILE A 211 2.12 -6.09 -21.30
C ILE A 211 3.27 -6.45 -22.24
N GLN A 212 4.17 -7.35 -21.83
CA GLN A 212 5.26 -7.82 -22.70
C GLN A 212 4.71 -8.56 -23.92
N ARG A 213 3.68 -9.41 -23.76
CA ARG A 213 2.98 -10.07 -24.87
C ARG A 213 2.36 -9.04 -25.82
N LEU A 214 1.63 -8.06 -25.29
CA LEU A 214 1.04 -6.97 -26.06
C LEU A 214 2.10 -6.20 -26.85
N LYS A 215 3.23 -5.87 -26.22
CA LYS A 215 4.36 -5.21 -26.90
C LYS A 215 4.88 -6.05 -28.07
N ASP A 216 5.11 -7.34 -27.86
CA ASP A 216 5.62 -8.22 -28.92
C ASP A 216 4.62 -8.39 -30.10
N GLN A 217 3.32 -8.23 -29.86
CA GLN A 217 2.30 -8.19 -30.93
C GLN A 217 2.35 -6.87 -31.71
N VAL A 218 2.47 -5.74 -31.01
CA VAL A 218 2.58 -4.41 -31.62
C VAL A 218 3.80 -4.30 -32.53
N SER A 219 4.96 -4.80 -32.07
CA SER A 219 6.22 -4.80 -32.83
C SER A 219 6.27 -5.83 -33.98
N LYS A 220 5.18 -6.57 -34.24
CA LYS A 220 5.07 -7.60 -35.30
C LYS A 220 6.22 -8.62 -35.30
N LYS A 221 6.70 -9.06 -34.12
CA LYS A 221 7.63 -10.20 -34.08
C LYS A 221 6.89 -11.44 -34.61
N LYS A 222 7.43 -12.07 -35.65
CA LYS A 222 6.77 -13.13 -36.45
C LYS A 222 6.31 -14.33 -35.61
N ASP A 223 6.88 -14.52 -34.44
CA ASP A 223 6.58 -15.63 -33.54
C ASP A 223 5.42 -15.38 -32.57
N THR A 224 4.96 -14.12 -32.42
CA THR A 224 3.96 -13.76 -31.38
C THR A 224 2.57 -14.31 -31.69
N TRP A 225 2.25 -14.55 -32.97
CA TRP A 225 0.94 -15.04 -33.43
C TRP A 225 0.89 -16.56 -33.66
N LYS A 226 1.97 -17.30 -33.35
CA LYS A 226 2.04 -18.76 -33.55
C LYS A 226 0.96 -19.55 -32.80
N ASN A 227 0.35 -18.94 -31.78
CA ASN A 227 -0.73 -19.54 -31.00
C ASN A 227 -2.14 -19.08 -31.43
N ASP A 228 -2.25 -18.12 -32.35
CA ASP A 228 -3.54 -17.71 -32.91
C ASP A 228 -3.88 -18.60 -34.11
N SER A 229 -4.82 -19.52 -33.91
CA SER A 229 -5.20 -20.51 -34.93
C SER A 229 -5.75 -19.88 -36.21
N VAL A 230 -6.33 -18.68 -36.14
CA VAL A 230 -6.91 -18.00 -37.29
C VAL A 230 -5.82 -17.30 -38.11
N VAL A 231 -4.88 -16.61 -37.45
CA VAL A 231 -3.73 -15.99 -38.15
C VAL A 231 -2.88 -17.07 -38.82
N VAL A 232 -2.63 -18.20 -38.14
CA VAL A 232 -1.89 -19.33 -38.70
C VAL A 232 -2.61 -19.96 -39.90
N ALA A 233 -3.94 -20.10 -39.82
CA ALA A 233 -4.74 -20.61 -40.93
C ALA A 233 -4.70 -19.68 -42.16
N LEU A 234 -4.75 -18.35 -41.94
CA LEU A 234 -4.62 -17.36 -43.00
C LEU A 234 -3.21 -17.38 -43.61
N ASP A 235 -2.16 -17.52 -42.80
CA ASP A 235 -0.78 -17.68 -43.28
C ASP A 235 -0.64 -18.92 -44.18
N SER A 236 -1.19 -20.06 -43.74
CA SER A 236 -1.19 -21.30 -44.52
C SER A 236 -2.00 -21.17 -45.81
N ALA A 237 -3.13 -20.46 -45.77
CA ALA A 237 -3.96 -20.22 -46.95
C ALA A 237 -3.25 -19.31 -47.97
N LEU A 238 -2.54 -18.28 -47.51
CA LEU A 238 -1.71 -17.42 -48.36
C LEU A 238 -0.57 -18.20 -49.03
N GLU A 239 0.07 -19.12 -48.31
CA GLU A 239 1.10 -20.01 -48.87
C GLU A 239 0.53 -20.93 -49.96
N ASN A 240 -0.62 -21.56 -49.68
CA ASN A 240 -1.31 -22.40 -50.66
C ASN A 240 -1.73 -21.62 -51.92
N LEU A 241 -2.20 -20.38 -51.76
CA LEU A 241 -2.53 -19.49 -52.89
C LEU A 241 -1.29 -19.13 -53.71
N ASN A 242 -0.14 -18.89 -53.06
CA ASN A 242 1.12 -18.64 -53.76
C ASN A 242 1.57 -19.87 -54.58
N ASN A 243 1.42 -21.07 -54.04
CA ASN A 243 1.71 -22.32 -54.76
C ASN A 243 0.76 -22.51 -55.95
N ALA A 244 -0.55 -22.33 -55.75
CA ALA A 244 -1.56 -22.44 -56.81
C ALA A 244 -1.33 -21.43 -57.95
N LYS A 245 -0.85 -20.22 -57.63
CA LYS A 245 -0.57 -19.16 -58.62
C LYS A 245 0.45 -19.60 -59.67
N GLN A 246 1.41 -20.45 -59.32
CA GLN A 246 2.48 -20.89 -60.22
C GLN A 246 1.94 -21.65 -61.45
N TYR A 247 0.85 -22.41 -61.25
CA TYR A 247 0.26 -23.29 -62.26
C TYR A 247 -1.04 -22.73 -62.88
N ALA A 248 -1.49 -21.56 -62.42
CA ALA A 248 -2.77 -20.98 -62.81
C ALA A 248 -2.74 -20.29 -64.19
N SER A 249 -3.86 -20.36 -64.90
CA SER A 249 -4.11 -19.56 -66.12
C SER A 249 -4.19 -18.05 -65.78
N PRO A 250 -4.04 -17.14 -66.76
CA PRO A 250 -4.05 -15.70 -66.50
C PRO A 250 -5.28 -15.19 -65.73
N ALA A 251 -6.48 -15.64 -66.11
CA ALA A 251 -7.72 -15.26 -65.42
C ALA A 251 -7.75 -15.74 -63.95
N ILE A 252 -7.27 -16.96 -63.70
CA ILE A 252 -7.20 -17.53 -62.35
C ILE A 252 -6.10 -16.85 -61.52
N LYS A 253 -4.98 -16.45 -62.12
CA LYS A 253 -3.94 -15.66 -61.44
C LYS A 253 -4.47 -14.34 -60.89
N LEU A 254 -5.30 -13.63 -61.64
CA LEU A 254 -5.94 -12.39 -61.17
C LEU A 254 -6.88 -12.66 -59.99
N ARG A 255 -7.67 -13.73 -60.05
CA ARG A 255 -8.54 -14.15 -58.94
C ARG A 255 -7.74 -14.50 -57.68
N ILE A 256 -6.62 -15.21 -57.83
CA ILE A 256 -5.72 -15.56 -56.72
C ILE A 256 -5.13 -14.29 -56.08
N GLU A 257 -4.71 -13.31 -56.88
CA GLU A 257 -4.20 -12.03 -56.33
C GLU A 257 -5.28 -11.25 -55.59
N SER A 258 -6.52 -11.23 -56.08
CA SER A 258 -7.66 -10.66 -55.34
C SER A 258 -7.86 -11.35 -53.99
N LEU A 259 -7.89 -12.69 -53.96
CA LEU A 259 -8.06 -13.45 -52.72
C LEU A 259 -6.91 -13.23 -51.73
N LYS A 260 -5.67 -13.10 -52.23
CA LYS A 260 -4.52 -12.76 -51.39
C LYS A 260 -4.67 -11.37 -50.76
N ALA A 261 -5.16 -10.40 -51.52
CA ALA A 261 -5.46 -9.07 -50.98
C ALA A 261 -6.52 -9.15 -49.87
N ASP A 262 -7.61 -9.87 -50.11
CA ASP A 262 -8.69 -10.07 -49.13
C ASP A 262 -8.18 -10.75 -47.85
N PHE A 263 -7.34 -11.79 -47.98
CA PHE A 263 -6.74 -12.49 -46.83
C PHE A 263 -5.78 -11.61 -46.05
N ASN A 264 -5.00 -10.75 -46.71
CA ASN A 264 -4.13 -9.80 -46.01
C ASN A 264 -4.94 -8.77 -45.22
N VAL A 265 -6.03 -8.24 -45.79
CA VAL A 265 -6.93 -7.31 -45.08
C VAL A 265 -7.54 -7.99 -43.85
N LEU A 266 -8.08 -9.20 -44.03
CA LEU A 266 -8.68 -9.97 -42.93
C LEU A 266 -7.67 -10.26 -41.82
N ARG A 267 -6.44 -10.61 -42.18
CA ARG A 267 -5.34 -10.81 -41.22
C ARG A 267 -5.07 -9.53 -40.42
N ASP A 268 -4.89 -8.40 -41.10
CA ASP A 268 -4.61 -7.13 -40.42
C ASP A 268 -5.75 -6.73 -39.46
N ASP A 269 -7.00 -7.00 -39.82
CA ASP A 269 -8.15 -6.70 -38.97
C ASP A 269 -8.24 -7.63 -37.73
N ILE A 270 -7.90 -8.90 -37.89
CA ILE A 270 -7.80 -9.84 -36.76
C ILE A 270 -6.66 -9.43 -35.83
N GLU A 271 -5.47 -9.12 -36.37
CA GLU A 271 -4.34 -8.66 -35.56
C GLU A 271 -4.69 -7.40 -34.76
N LYS A 272 -5.34 -6.40 -35.39
CA LYS A 272 -5.82 -5.20 -34.70
C LYS A 272 -6.83 -5.51 -33.60
N THR A 273 -7.76 -6.41 -33.86
CA THR A 273 -8.81 -6.80 -32.89
C THR A 273 -8.19 -7.49 -31.69
N ASN A 274 -7.24 -8.40 -31.91
CA ASN A 274 -6.53 -9.09 -30.85
C ASN A 274 -5.70 -8.14 -29.99
N ILE A 275 -4.95 -7.23 -30.62
CA ILE A 275 -4.19 -6.17 -29.90
C ILE A 275 -5.14 -5.33 -29.03
N ARG A 276 -6.32 -4.97 -29.54
CA ARG A 276 -7.34 -4.25 -28.77
C ARG A 276 -7.83 -5.05 -27.57
N ASN A 277 -8.13 -6.33 -27.76
CA ASN A 277 -8.62 -7.19 -26.68
C ASN A 277 -7.55 -7.37 -25.59
N ASP A 278 -6.30 -7.64 -25.96
CA ASP A 278 -5.18 -7.77 -25.02
C ASP A 278 -4.91 -6.45 -24.27
N TYR A 279 -5.00 -5.30 -24.96
CA TYR A 279 -4.91 -3.99 -24.34
C TYR A 279 -6.00 -3.75 -23.28
N GLU A 280 -7.27 -3.98 -23.62
CA GLU A 280 -8.39 -3.74 -22.71
C GLU A 280 -8.33 -4.71 -21.51
N ALA A 281 -7.92 -5.97 -21.73
CA ALA A 281 -7.68 -6.92 -20.65
C ALA A 281 -6.56 -6.46 -19.71
N ALA A 282 -5.43 -5.98 -20.24
CA ALA A 282 -4.34 -5.47 -19.42
C ALA A 282 -4.75 -4.23 -18.60
N MET A 283 -5.51 -3.30 -19.20
CA MET A 283 -6.05 -2.14 -18.49
C MET A 283 -7.03 -2.56 -17.37
N ALA A 284 -7.90 -3.55 -17.62
CA ALA A 284 -8.82 -4.07 -16.61
C ALA A 284 -8.06 -4.73 -15.43
N THR A 285 -7.02 -5.52 -15.73
CA THR A 285 -6.14 -6.10 -14.72
C THR A 285 -5.45 -5.03 -13.89
N LEU A 286 -4.89 -3.99 -14.52
CA LEU A 286 -4.25 -2.87 -13.81
C LEU A 286 -5.23 -2.16 -12.87
N ASN A 287 -6.44 -1.86 -13.33
CA ASN A 287 -7.48 -1.24 -12.49
C ASN A 287 -7.84 -2.12 -11.30
N THR A 288 -7.92 -3.44 -11.51
CA THR A 288 -8.20 -4.40 -10.44
C THR A 288 -7.09 -4.42 -9.40
N ILE A 289 -5.82 -4.36 -9.81
CA ILE A 289 -4.69 -4.27 -8.89
C ILE A 289 -4.77 -2.98 -8.07
N ILE A 290 -5.00 -1.84 -8.72
CA ILE A 290 -5.09 -0.52 -8.08
C ILE A 290 -6.20 -0.46 -7.03
N VAL A 291 -7.42 -0.92 -7.38
CA VAL A 291 -8.58 -0.90 -6.46
C VAL A 291 -8.34 -1.78 -5.24
N ASN A 292 -7.58 -2.86 -5.41
CA ASN A 292 -7.40 -3.82 -4.35
C ASN A 292 -6.25 -3.49 -3.41
N LEU A 293 -5.34 -2.54 -3.70
CA LEU A 293 -4.15 -2.24 -2.88
C LEU A 293 -4.48 -2.04 -1.39
#